data_AF-G8BX88-F1
#
_entry.id   AF-G8BX88-F1
#
_cell.length_a   1.000
_cell.length_b   1.000
_cell.length_c   1.000
_cell.angle_alpha   90.00
_cell.angle_beta   90.00
_cell.angle_gamma   90.00
#
_symmetry.space_group_name_H-M   'P 1'
#
loop_
_entity.id
_entity.type
_entity.pdbx_description
1 polymer ?
#
loop_
_entity_poly.entity_id
_entity_poly.type
_entity_poly.pdbx_seq_one_letter_code
_entity_poly.pdbx_strand_id
1 'polypeptide(L)'
;MSNPYATENPYEENYELNDTPNNNNNASGNDFVEFMSSINVINQDLSNYENIVNQIDILHKRLLSEVNEEQANQTRNSLNDLVSQATDLQYQLKDKIKEAQRLGLHDTNKQAQAENSRQKFLKLIQDYRIIDSNYKEENKQQAIRQYKVIQPDATEDEIEDAITDVGGQQIFSQALLNANRRGEAKTALAEVQARHQELLQLEKTMAELTQLFNDMEQLVVEQQENIEAIDQNVEAAQQDVEQGIGHTNKAVKSAKNARKNKRRCYIVCFLIIVVIIIAAVVPSVVATQV
;
A
#
# COMPACT_ATOMS: atom_id res chain seq x y z
N MET A 1 -59.80 -7.57 41.40
CA MET A 1 -59.92 -7.99 39.99
C MET A 1 -58.74 -8.88 39.69
N SER A 2 -58.93 -10.19 39.76
CA SER A 2 -57.91 -11.21 39.50
C SER A 2 -57.95 -11.57 38.02
N ASN A 3 -56.78 -11.62 37.36
CA ASN A 3 -56.66 -11.94 35.94
C ASN A 3 -56.83 -13.46 35.73
N PRO A 4 -57.84 -13.94 34.97
CA PRO A 4 -58.15 -15.37 34.89
C PRO A 4 -57.37 -16.13 33.80
N TYR A 5 -56.22 -15.60 33.34
CA TYR A 5 -55.39 -16.21 32.29
C TYR A 5 -53.94 -16.51 32.71
N ALA A 6 -53.64 -16.53 34.00
CA ALA A 6 -52.33 -17.01 34.47
C ALA A 6 -52.25 -18.53 34.31
N THR A 7 -51.88 -18.97 33.12
CA THR A 7 -51.52 -20.37 32.85
C THR A 7 -50.07 -20.54 33.31
N GLU A 8 -49.84 -21.40 34.30
CA GLU A 8 -48.50 -21.77 34.76
C GLU A 8 -47.66 -22.27 33.57
N ASN A 9 -46.48 -21.70 33.40
CA ASN A 9 -45.55 -22.06 32.35
C ASN A 9 -44.65 -23.19 32.89
N PRO A 10 -44.73 -24.45 32.40
CA PRO A 10 -44.07 -25.59 33.03
C PRO A 10 -42.58 -25.72 32.67
N TYR A 11 -41.92 -24.61 32.29
CA TYR A 11 -40.53 -24.58 31.83
C TYR A 11 -39.65 -23.55 32.56
N GLU A 12 -40.07 -23.05 33.72
CA GLU A 12 -39.20 -22.25 34.60
C GLU A 12 -38.19 -23.16 35.32
N GLU A 13 -37.19 -23.61 34.57
CA GLU A 13 -36.00 -24.24 35.12
C GLU A 13 -35.08 -23.12 35.63
N ASN A 14 -34.95 -23.03 36.96
CA ASN A 14 -34.00 -22.12 37.61
C ASN A 14 -32.57 -22.52 37.21
N TYR A 15 -32.00 -21.79 36.25
CA TYR A 15 -30.57 -21.84 36.01
C TYR A 15 -29.86 -21.09 37.14
N GLU A 16 -29.46 -21.83 38.18
CA GLU A 16 -28.43 -21.38 39.10
C GLU A 16 -27.13 -21.20 38.30
N LEU A 17 -26.70 -19.95 38.17
CA LEU A 17 -25.37 -19.59 37.67
C LEU A 17 -24.33 -20.15 38.65
N ASN A 18 -23.86 -21.36 38.35
CA ASN A 18 -22.72 -21.95 39.01
C ASN A 18 -21.48 -21.15 38.61
N ASP A 19 -20.87 -20.46 39.57
CA ASP A 19 -19.71 -19.60 39.41
C ASP A 19 -18.50 -20.47 39.02
N THR A 20 -18.31 -20.69 37.72
CA THR A 20 -17.12 -21.38 37.20
C THR A 20 -15.89 -20.51 37.46
N PRO A 21 -14.77 -21.10 37.95
CA PRO A 21 -13.55 -20.34 38.17
C PRO A 21 -13.04 -19.79 36.84
N ASN A 22 -12.95 -18.46 36.81
CA ASN A 22 -12.41 -17.63 35.73
C ASN A 22 -11.14 -18.25 35.13
N ASN A 23 -11.27 -18.79 33.91
CA ASN A 23 -10.22 -19.47 33.20
C ASN A 23 -9.38 -18.43 32.42
N ASN A 24 -8.07 -18.42 32.65
CA ASN A 24 -7.05 -17.46 32.17
C ASN A 24 -6.85 -17.38 30.62
N ASN A 25 -7.87 -17.63 29.81
CA ASN A 25 -7.77 -17.68 28.34
C ASN A 25 -8.12 -16.35 27.63
N ASN A 26 -8.57 -15.32 28.36
CA ASN A 26 -8.86 -13.99 27.76
C ASN A 26 -7.60 -13.14 27.50
N ALA A 27 -6.46 -13.44 28.14
CA ALA A 27 -5.24 -12.67 27.99
C ALA A 27 -4.59 -12.87 26.60
N SER A 28 -4.58 -14.10 26.08
CA SER A 28 -3.94 -14.44 24.81
C SER A 28 -4.72 -13.96 23.58
N GLY A 29 -6.06 -13.91 23.65
CA GLY A 29 -6.88 -13.33 22.59
C GLY A 29 -6.73 -11.81 22.49
N ASN A 30 -6.58 -11.12 23.62
CA ASN A 30 -6.39 -9.67 23.64
C ASN A 30 -5.00 -9.25 23.11
N ASP A 31 -3.95 -10.00 23.46
CA ASP A 31 -2.58 -9.77 22.99
C ASP A 31 -2.43 -9.94 21.46
N PHE A 32 -3.11 -10.93 20.87
CA PHE A 32 -3.12 -11.09 19.41
C PHE A 32 -3.89 -9.96 18.71
N VAL A 33 -5.00 -9.49 19.29
CA VAL A 33 -5.76 -8.36 18.74
C VAL A 33 -4.95 -7.06 18.78
N GLU A 34 -4.23 -6.81 19.87
CA GLU A 34 -3.33 -5.65 19.99
C GLU A 34 -2.20 -5.70 18.96
N PHE A 35 -1.57 -6.88 18.79
CA PHE A 35 -0.57 -7.10 17.74
C PHE A 35 -1.12 -6.82 16.34
N MET A 36 -2.31 -7.36 16.02
CA MET A 36 -2.93 -7.14 14.72
C MET A 36 -3.30 -5.67 14.49
N SER A 37 -3.69 -4.95 15.54
CA SER A 37 -3.87 -3.50 15.47
C SER A 37 -2.57 -2.78 15.07
N SER A 38 -1.44 -3.17 15.67
CA SER A 38 -0.11 -2.65 15.31
C SER A 38 0.24 -2.93 13.84
N ILE A 39 0.02 -4.16 13.36
CA ILE A 39 0.24 -4.52 11.96
C ILE A 39 -0.65 -3.71 11.01
N ASN A 40 -1.92 -3.46 11.38
CA ASN A 40 -2.80 -2.61 10.57
C ASN A 40 -2.28 -1.18 10.47
N VAL A 41 -1.77 -0.61 11.57
CA VAL A 41 -1.12 0.72 11.56
C VAL A 41 0.12 0.71 10.66
N ILE A 42 0.98 -0.31 10.77
CA ILE A 42 2.16 -0.46 9.90
C ILE A 42 1.73 -0.51 8.42
N ASN A 43 0.69 -1.28 8.08
CA ASN A 43 0.22 -1.39 6.70
C ASN A 43 -0.40 -0.09 6.17
N GLN A 44 -1.05 0.69 7.03
CA GLN A 44 -1.52 2.04 6.69
C GLN A 44 -0.35 2.99 6.44
N ASP A 45 0.63 2.99 7.34
CA ASP A 45 1.86 3.78 7.21
C ASP A 45 2.62 3.40 5.93
N LEU A 46 2.71 2.11 5.58
CA LEU A 46 3.31 1.64 4.31
C LEU A 46 2.55 2.14 3.08
N SER A 47 1.22 2.19 3.15
CA SER A 47 0.40 2.69 2.04
C SER A 47 0.52 4.20 1.89
N ASN A 48 0.65 4.92 3.00
CA ASN A 48 0.96 6.35 2.99
C ASN A 48 2.36 6.61 2.42
N TYR A 49 3.36 5.82 2.84
CA TYR A 49 4.72 5.89 2.31
C TYR A 49 4.77 5.66 0.79
N GLU A 50 4.07 4.63 0.30
CA GLU A 50 3.90 4.38 -1.13
C GLU A 50 3.29 5.59 -1.86
N ASN A 51 2.28 6.23 -1.26
CA ASN A 51 1.68 7.43 -1.85
C ASN A 51 2.65 8.61 -1.92
N ILE A 52 3.42 8.85 -0.85
CA ILE A 52 4.44 9.90 -0.81
C ILE A 52 5.51 9.65 -1.88
N VAL A 53 6.03 8.42 -1.99
CA VAL A 53 7.03 8.05 -3.01
C VAL A 53 6.50 8.28 -4.43
N ASN A 54 5.25 7.91 -4.70
CA ASN A 54 4.61 8.18 -5.99
C ASN A 54 4.46 9.68 -6.26
N GLN A 55 4.13 10.48 -5.24
CA GLN A 55 4.08 11.95 -5.40
C GLN A 55 5.46 12.54 -5.70
N ILE A 56 6.51 12.03 -5.05
CA ILE A 56 7.90 12.43 -5.29
C ILE A 56 8.28 12.18 -6.76
N ASP A 57 7.97 11.00 -7.32
CA ASP A 57 8.18 10.69 -8.75
C ASP A 57 7.47 11.70 -9.68
N ILE A 58 6.21 12.05 -9.36
CA ILE A 58 5.45 13.03 -10.13
C ILE A 58 6.11 14.42 -10.07
N LEU A 59 6.55 14.87 -8.89
CA LEU A 59 7.21 16.17 -8.75
C LEU A 59 8.57 16.20 -9.44
N HIS A 60 9.34 15.11 -9.37
CA HIS A 60 10.58 14.95 -10.13
C HIS A 60 10.34 15.10 -11.63
N LYS A 61 9.37 14.37 -12.19
CA LYS A 61 9.00 14.49 -13.61
C LYS A 61 8.54 15.90 -13.97
N ARG A 62 7.78 16.56 -13.10
CA ARG A 62 7.37 17.96 -13.30
C ARG A 62 8.58 18.89 -13.35
N LEU A 63 9.52 18.77 -12.42
CA LEU A 63 10.76 19.58 -12.38
C LEU A 63 11.65 19.43 -13.62
N LEU A 64 11.59 18.28 -14.30
CA LEU A 64 12.31 18.08 -15.56
C LEU A 64 11.67 18.85 -16.73
N SER A 65 10.37 19.14 -16.66
CA SER A 65 9.58 19.77 -17.73
C SER A 65 9.26 21.25 -17.49
N GLU A 66 9.41 21.71 -16.24
CA GLU A 66 9.01 23.05 -15.84
C GLU A 66 9.99 24.10 -16.39
N VAL A 67 9.45 25.09 -17.10
CA VAL A 67 10.22 26.21 -17.69
C VAL A 67 10.04 27.51 -16.91
N ASN A 68 9.03 27.61 -16.05
CA ASN A 68 8.82 28.77 -15.20
C ASN A 68 9.57 28.62 -13.87
N GLU A 69 10.50 29.53 -13.59
CA GLU A 69 11.34 29.52 -12.39
C GLU A 69 10.54 29.62 -11.07
N GLU A 70 9.46 30.41 -11.04
CA GLU A 70 8.62 30.55 -9.85
C GLU A 70 7.89 29.24 -9.54
N GLN A 71 7.34 28.59 -10.57
CA GLN A 71 6.64 27.32 -10.45
C GLN A 71 7.60 26.17 -10.11
N ALA A 72 8.83 26.21 -10.65
CA ALA A 72 9.89 25.26 -10.33
C ALA A 72 10.28 25.36 -8.85
N ASN A 73 10.43 26.57 -8.32
CA ASN A 73 10.77 26.79 -6.91
C ASN A 73 9.65 26.30 -5.96
N GLN A 74 8.38 26.55 -6.29
CA GLN A 74 7.25 25.99 -5.53
C GLN A 74 7.26 24.46 -5.54
N THR A 75 7.56 23.86 -6.69
CA THR A 75 7.63 22.41 -6.86
C THR A 75 8.80 21.82 -6.06
N ARG A 76 9.96 22.48 -6.02
CA ARG A 76 11.11 22.10 -5.19
C ARG A 76 10.79 22.13 -3.70
N ASN A 77 10.10 23.17 -3.22
CA ASN A 77 9.71 23.25 -1.82
C ASN A 77 8.76 22.10 -1.44
N SER A 78 7.76 21.83 -2.29
CA SER A 78 6.84 20.72 -2.09
C SER A 78 7.56 19.36 -2.10
N LEU A 79 8.56 19.20 -2.97
CA LEU A 79 9.40 18.01 -3.02
C LEU A 79 10.19 17.83 -1.72
N ASN A 80 10.85 18.88 -1.23
CA ASN A 80 11.60 18.82 0.03
C ASN A 80 10.72 18.45 1.22
N ASP A 81 9.50 18.98 1.28
CA ASP A 81 8.53 18.63 2.31
C ASP A 81 8.13 17.16 2.25
N LEU A 82 7.91 16.61 1.04
CA LEU A 82 7.60 15.18 0.86
C LEU A 82 8.79 14.28 1.17
N VAL A 83 10.00 14.68 0.78
CA VAL A 83 11.23 13.93 1.12
C VAL A 83 11.40 13.87 2.64
N SER A 84 11.22 14.99 3.35
CA SER A 84 11.28 15.01 4.82
C SER A 84 10.22 14.10 5.44
N GLN A 85 8.97 14.16 4.96
CA GLN A 85 7.90 13.28 5.42
C GLN A 85 8.20 11.80 5.15
N ALA A 86 8.77 11.48 4.00
CA ALA A 86 9.20 10.13 3.66
C ALA A 86 10.27 9.63 4.63
N THR A 87 11.28 10.46 4.93
CA THR A 87 12.35 10.15 5.89
C THR A 87 11.79 9.89 7.29
N ASP A 88 10.91 10.76 7.80
CA ASP A 88 10.30 10.56 9.11
C ASP A 88 9.50 9.26 9.18
N LEU A 89 8.72 8.97 8.14
CA LEU A 89 7.90 7.76 8.05
C LEU A 89 8.76 6.49 7.92
N GLN A 90 9.90 6.56 7.23
CA GLN A 90 10.87 5.46 7.14
C GLN A 90 11.42 5.07 8.51
N TYR A 91 11.81 6.04 9.34
CA TYR A 91 12.29 5.75 10.70
C TYR A 91 11.18 5.14 11.57
N GLN A 92 9.97 5.68 11.50
CA GLN A 92 8.83 5.14 12.24
C GLN A 92 8.48 3.71 11.80
N LEU A 93 8.46 3.44 10.49
CA LEU A 93 8.21 2.11 9.94
C LEU A 93 9.29 1.11 10.35
N LYS A 94 10.57 1.49 10.29
CA LYS A 94 11.70 0.68 10.76
C LYS A 94 11.49 0.25 12.21
N ASP A 95 11.20 1.20 13.11
CA ASP A 95 11.04 0.91 14.53
C ASP A 95 9.81 0.04 14.81
N LYS A 96 8.66 0.36 14.20
CA LYS A 96 7.42 -0.41 14.35
C LYS A 96 7.55 -1.83 13.82
N ILE A 97 8.18 -2.03 12.66
CA ILE A 97 8.39 -3.35 12.07
C ILE A 97 9.35 -4.17 12.93
N LYS A 98 10.46 -3.56 13.40
CA LYS A 98 11.39 -4.23 14.30
C LYS A 98 10.72 -4.68 15.60
N GLU A 99 9.86 -3.84 16.17
CA GLU A 99 9.08 -4.20 17.35
C GLU A 99 8.06 -5.32 17.06
N ALA A 100 7.36 -5.25 15.93
CA ALA A 100 6.43 -6.31 15.52
C ALA A 100 7.14 -7.67 15.34
N GLN A 101 8.35 -7.67 14.76
CA GLN A 101 9.17 -8.88 14.64
C GLN A 101 9.58 -9.42 16.01
N ARG A 102 9.99 -8.54 16.95
CA ARG A 102 10.33 -8.92 18.33
C ARG A 102 9.15 -9.57 19.05
N LEU A 103 7.95 -9.03 18.91
CA LEU A 103 6.72 -9.59 19.48
C LEU A 103 6.31 -10.92 18.82
N GLY A 104 6.72 -11.14 17.57
CA GLY A 104 6.46 -12.35 16.80
C GLY A 104 7.44 -13.52 17.02
N LEU A 105 8.54 -13.33 17.78
CA LEU A 105 9.62 -14.33 17.90
C LEU A 105 9.17 -15.75 18.34
N HIS A 106 8.07 -15.84 19.09
CA HIS A 106 7.56 -17.11 19.62
C HIS A 106 6.18 -17.48 19.07
N ASP A 107 5.66 -16.72 18.09
CA ASP A 107 4.35 -16.94 17.48
C ASP A 107 4.48 -16.89 15.95
N THR A 108 4.38 -18.06 15.32
CA THR A 108 4.54 -18.21 13.87
C THR A 108 3.56 -17.35 13.08
N ASN A 109 2.34 -17.12 13.57
CA ASN A 109 1.36 -16.28 12.89
C ASN A 109 1.76 -14.81 12.96
N LYS A 110 2.20 -14.34 14.13
CA LYS A 110 2.67 -12.96 14.32
C LYS A 110 3.96 -12.72 13.52
N GLN A 111 4.88 -13.68 13.52
CA GLN A 111 6.10 -13.63 12.74
C GLN A 111 5.82 -13.46 11.24
N ALA A 112 4.90 -14.27 10.68
CA ALA A 112 4.55 -14.19 9.27
C ALA A 112 3.96 -12.82 8.88
N GLN A 113 3.14 -12.22 9.74
CA GLN A 113 2.58 -10.88 9.51
C GLN A 113 3.64 -9.78 9.55
N ALA A 114 4.52 -9.82 10.55
CA ALA A 114 5.62 -8.86 10.66
C ALA A 114 6.58 -8.98 9.46
N GLU A 115 6.87 -10.21 9.03
CA GLU A 115 7.70 -10.48 7.86
C GLU A 115 7.06 -9.98 6.56
N ASN A 116 5.74 -10.14 6.39
CA ASN A 116 5.03 -9.60 5.23
C ASN A 116 5.13 -8.06 5.16
N SER A 117 4.90 -7.37 6.28
CA SER A 117 5.06 -5.91 6.34
C SER A 117 6.51 -5.47 6.07
N ARG A 118 7.50 -6.23 6.56
CA ARG A 118 8.92 -5.99 6.29
C ARG A 118 9.26 -6.13 4.81
N GLN A 119 8.83 -7.21 4.15
CA GLN A 119 9.06 -7.43 2.73
C GLN A 119 8.41 -6.33 1.88
N LYS A 120 7.19 -5.92 2.24
CA LYS A 120 6.52 -4.78 1.59
C LYS A 120 7.33 -3.49 1.78
N PHE A 121 7.88 -3.24 2.97
CA PHE A 121 8.71 -2.07 3.22
C PHE A 121 10.00 -2.07 2.39
N LEU A 122 10.73 -3.19 2.35
CA LEU A 122 11.93 -3.34 1.51
C LEU A 122 11.64 -3.06 0.04
N LYS A 123 10.52 -3.59 -0.48
CA LYS A 123 10.09 -3.33 -1.85
C LYS A 123 9.89 -1.82 -2.09
N LEU A 124 9.17 -1.14 -1.20
CA LEU A 124 8.92 0.31 -1.34
C LEU A 124 10.20 1.13 -1.23
N ILE A 125 11.16 0.75 -0.37
CA ILE A 125 12.49 1.38 -0.32
C ILE A 125 13.22 1.19 -1.65
N GLN A 126 13.19 -0.03 -2.21
CA GLN A 126 13.83 -0.32 -3.48
C GLN A 126 13.18 0.46 -4.64
N ASP A 127 11.85 0.55 -4.68
CA ASP A 127 11.12 1.34 -5.67
C ASP A 127 11.50 2.83 -5.58
N TYR A 128 11.60 3.37 -4.36
CA TYR A 128 12.03 4.76 -4.16
C TYR A 128 13.47 4.99 -4.64
N ARG A 129 14.42 4.07 -4.34
CA ARG A 129 15.80 4.16 -4.84
C ARG A 129 15.87 4.17 -6.37
N ILE A 130 15.01 3.39 -7.04
CA ILE A 130 14.93 3.36 -8.51
C ILE A 130 14.41 4.70 -9.04
N ILE A 131 13.38 5.28 -8.41
CA ILE A 131 12.86 6.61 -8.77
C ILE A 131 13.96 7.68 -8.66
N ASP A 132 14.66 7.74 -7.54
CA ASP A 132 15.74 8.71 -7.32
C ASP A 132 16.90 8.49 -8.31
N SER A 133 17.28 7.24 -8.58
CA SER A 133 18.31 6.92 -9.55
C SER A 133 17.95 7.37 -10.97
N ASN A 134 16.69 7.16 -11.39
CA ASN A 134 16.21 7.58 -12.69
C ASN A 134 16.20 9.12 -12.80
N TYR A 135 15.72 9.80 -11.76
CA TYR A 135 15.73 11.26 -11.72
C TYR A 135 17.15 11.83 -11.72
N LYS A 136 18.08 11.21 -10.99
CA LYS A 136 19.51 11.57 -10.99
C LYS A 136 20.10 11.51 -12.40
N GLU A 137 19.84 10.42 -13.14
CA GLU A 137 20.35 10.25 -14.50
C GLU A 137 19.75 11.30 -15.45
N GLU A 138 18.44 11.52 -15.41
CA GLU A 138 17.78 12.55 -16.23
C GLU A 138 18.31 13.96 -15.92
N ASN A 139 18.54 14.27 -14.63
CA ASN A 139 19.10 15.55 -14.19
C ASN A 139 20.55 15.71 -14.71
N LYS A 140 21.39 14.66 -14.60
CA LYS A 140 22.74 14.63 -15.18
C LYS A 140 22.70 14.89 -16.69
N GLN A 141 21.81 14.23 -17.43
CA GLN A 141 21.67 14.44 -18.87
C GLN A 141 21.24 15.87 -19.22
N GLN A 142 20.39 16.50 -18.42
CA GLN A 142 20.05 17.93 -18.58
C GLN A 142 21.25 18.84 -18.34
N ALA A 143 22.03 18.61 -17.28
CA ALA A 143 23.24 19.38 -16.98
C ALA A 143 24.28 19.26 -18.11
N ILE A 144 24.49 18.05 -18.65
CA ILE A 144 25.36 17.81 -19.81
C ILE A 144 24.91 18.65 -21.02
N ARG A 145 23.61 18.64 -21.34
CA ARG A 145 23.06 19.42 -22.46
C ARG A 145 23.30 20.91 -22.29
N GLN A 146 23.12 21.45 -21.08
CA GLN A 146 23.35 22.86 -20.79
C GLN A 146 24.83 23.24 -20.85
N TYR A 147 25.71 22.38 -20.34
CA TYR A 147 27.15 22.57 -20.45
C TYR A 147 27.60 22.66 -21.92
N LYS A 148 27.11 21.75 -22.77
CA LYS A 148 27.44 21.72 -24.22
C LYS A 148 26.94 22.95 -24.99
N VAL A 149 25.93 23.67 -24.50
CA VAL A 149 25.52 24.96 -25.11
C VAL A 149 26.59 26.02 -24.94
N ILE A 150 27.33 26.00 -23.82
CA ILE A 150 28.39 26.96 -23.52
C ILE A 150 29.71 26.51 -24.14
N GLN A 151 30.01 25.21 -24.06
CA GLN A 151 31.24 24.61 -24.56
C GLN A 151 30.92 23.41 -25.46
N PRO A 152 30.69 23.63 -26.77
CA PRO A 152 30.30 22.58 -27.71
C PRO A 152 31.37 21.50 -27.92
N ASP A 153 32.64 21.86 -27.77
CA ASP A 153 33.79 20.99 -28.05
C ASP A 153 34.30 20.23 -26.81
N ALA A 154 33.56 20.25 -25.70
CA ALA A 154 33.97 19.58 -24.45
C ALA A 154 33.91 18.05 -24.58
N THR A 155 34.93 17.39 -24.05
CA THR A 155 35.00 15.93 -23.97
C THR A 155 34.08 15.38 -22.88
N GLU A 156 33.69 14.11 -22.97
CA GLU A 156 32.83 13.48 -21.96
C GLU A 156 33.45 13.50 -20.56
N ASP A 157 34.76 13.25 -20.45
CA ASP A 157 35.50 13.30 -19.20
C ASP A 157 35.49 14.72 -18.59
N GLU A 158 35.70 15.76 -19.39
CA GLU A 158 35.65 17.16 -18.92
C GLU A 158 34.25 17.57 -18.44
N ILE A 159 33.20 17.04 -19.07
CA ILE A 159 31.81 17.32 -18.68
C ILE A 159 31.46 16.60 -17.38
N GLU A 160 31.88 15.35 -17.24
CA GLU A 160 31.67 14.58 -16.01
C GLU A 160 32.37 15.24 -14.83
N ASP A 161 33.64 15.63 -14.99
CA ASP A 161 34.41 16.37 -13.98
C ASP A 161 33.73 17.70 -13.60
N ALA A 162 33.18 18.42 -14.59
CA ALA A 162 32.49 19.69 -14.34
C ALA A 162 31.15 19.55 -13.60
N ILE A 163 30.48 18.41 -13.69
CA ILE A 163 29.16 18.15 -13.07
C ILE A 163 29.30 17.45 -11.72
N THR A 164 30.28 16.57 -11.56
CA THR A 164 30.46 15.75 -10.35
C THR A 164 31.36 16.39 -9.31
N ASP A 165 32.37 17.18 -9.71
CA ASP A 165 33.30 17.75 -8.75
C ASP A 165 32.74 19.04 -8.11
N VAL A 166 32.89 19.16 -6.79
CA VAL A 166 32.72 20.43 -6.06
C VAL A 166 33.71 21.49 -6.61
N GLY A 167 34.83 21.04 -7.18
CA GLY A 167 35.79 21.84 -7.96
C GLY A 167 35.32 22.22 -9.38
N GLY A 168 34.22 21.65 -9.88
CA GLY A 168 33.61 21.98 -11.17
C GLY A 168 33.23 23.45 -11.29
N GLN A 169 32.99 24.12 -10.15
CA GLN A 169 32.78 25.57 -10.07
C GLN A 169 33.97 26.38 -10.62
N GLN A 170 35.20 25.87 -10.44
CA GLN A 170 36.43 26.52 -10.90
C GLN A 170 36.70 26.25 -12.38
N ILE A 171 36.45 25.02 -12.85
CA ILE A 171 36.53 24.64 -14.27
C ILE A 171 35.50 25.42 -15.10
N PHE A 172 34.27 25.51 -14.60
CA PHE A 172 33.19 26.25 -15.25
C PHE A 172 33.48 27.75 -15.23
N SER A 173 33.93 28.32 -14.10
CA SER A 173 34.34 29.73 -14.02
C SER A 173 35.46 30.06 -15.02
N GLN A 174 36.39 29.13 -15.25
CA GLN A 174 37.45 29.28 -16.25
C GLN A 174 36.90 29.24 -17.69
N ALA A 175 35.96 28.35 -17.98
CA ALA A 175 35.26 28.29 -19.28
C ALA A 175 34.45 29.58 -19.54
N LEU A 176 33.82 30.15 -18.51
CA LEU A 176 33.09 31.43 -18.59
C LEU A 176 33.99 32.63 -18.90
N LEU A 177 35.23 32.65 -18.38
CA LEU A 177 36.19 33.71 -18.63
C LEU A 177 36.64 33.72 -20.10
N ASN A 178 36.66 32.56 -20.74
CA ASN A 178 37.01 32.36 -22.14
C ASN A 178 35.80 32.55 -23.09
N ALA A 179 34.56 32.48 -22.58
CA ALA A 179 33.35 32.64 -23.37
C ALA A 179 33.09 34.11 -23.74
N ASN A 180 32.86 34.39 -25.03
CA ASN A 180 32.56 35.72 -25.56
C ASN A 180 31.21 36.32 -25.08
N ARG A 181 30.34 35.51 -24.42
CA ARG A 181 28.97 35.87 -24.03
C ARG A 181 28.76 35.85 -22.51
N ARG A 182 29.52 36.68 -21.78
CA ARG A 182 29.54 36.72 -20.29
C ARG A 182 28.19 36.79 -19.58
N GLY A 183 27.14 37.35 -20.20
CA GLY A 183 25.80 37.44 -19.60
C GLY A 183 25.08 36.10 -19.55
N GLU A 184 24.98 35.42 -20.69
CA GLU A 184 24.36 34.08 -20.82
C GLU A 184 25.13 33.03 -20.02
N ALA A 185 26.44 33.20 -19.97
CA ALA A 185 27.36 32.34 -19.28
C ALA A 185 27.13 32.36 -17.74
N LYS A 186 26.78 33.52 -17.16
CA LYS A 186 26.43 33.63 -15.72
C LYS A 186 25.13 32.91 -15.37
N THR A 187 24.10 33.04 -16.20
CA THR A 187 22.81 32.37 -15.98
C THR A 187 22.98 30.86 -16.03
N ALA A 188 23.74 30.36 -17.01
CA ALA A 188 23.97 28.94 -17.14
C ALA A 188 24.84 28.36 -16.00
N LEU A 189 25.78 29.13 -15.43
CA LEU A 189 26.49 28.71 -14.22
C LEU A 189 25.57 28.62 -13.00
N ALA A 190 24.68 29.59 -12.80
CA ALA A 190 23.72 29.54 -11.70
C ALA A 190 22.81 28.31 -11.81
N GLU A 191 22.40 27.96 -13.03
CA GLU A 191 21.60 26.77 -13.29
C GLU A 191 22.37 25.48 -13.00
N VAL A 192 23.61 25.35 -13.50
CA VAL A 192 24.47 24.18 -13.24
C VAL A 192 24.75 24.02 -11.75
N GLN A 193 24.99 25.10 -11.02
CA GLN A 193 25.15 25.06 -9.56
C GLN A 193 23.90 24.56 -8.85
N ALA A 194 22.72 25.04 -9.25
CA ALA A 194 21.45 24.57 -8.68
C ALA A 194 21.26 23.06 -8.93
N ARG A 195 21.59 22.58 -10.14
CA ARG A 195 21.54 21.15 -10.48
C ARG A 195 22.53 20.32 -9.67
N HIS A 196 23.77 20.80 -9.49
CA HIS A 196 24.75 20.11 -8.67
C HIS A 196 24.26 19.95 -7.22
N GLN A 197 23.67 21.00 -6.65
CA GLN A 197 23.10 20.92 -5.30
C GLN A 197 21.87 20.00 -5.21
N GLU A 198 21.08 19.87 -6.27
CA GLU A 198 20.03 18.84 -6.39
C GLU A 198 20.64 17.42 -6.41
N LEU A 199 21.70 17.20 -7.18
CA LEU A 199 22.40 15.91 -7.26
C LEU A 199 22.98 15.48 -5.91
N LEU A 200 23.62 16.39 -5.18
CA LEU A 200 24.14 16.10 -3.84
C LEU A 200 23.04 15.70 -2.85
N GLN A 201 21.87 16.34 -2.92
CA GLN A 201 20.72 15.97 -2.09
C GLN A 201 20.19 14.58 -2.45
N LEU A 202 20.08 14.26 -3.73
CA LEU A 202 19.69 12.92 -4.18
C LEU A 202 20.69 11.86 -3.71
N GLU A 203 21.99 12.13 -3.82
CA GLU A 203 23.02 11.19 -3.36
C GLU A 203 22.93 10.93 -1.85
N LYS A 204 22.66 11.97 -1.06
CA LYS A 204 22.40 11.84 0.37
C LYS A 204 21.17 10.96 0.63
N THR A 205 20.03 11.25 -0.01
CA THR A 205 18.80 10.46 0.14
C THR A 205 19.01 9.00 -0.27
N MET A 206 19.68 8.75 -1.40
CA MET A 206 19.99 7.40 -1.85
C MET A 206 20.93 6.64 -0.90
N ALA A 207 21.89 7.34 -0.27
CA ALA A 207 22.76 6.76 0.74
C ALA A 207 21.97 6.37 2.00
N GLU A 208 21.08 7.25 2.47
CA GLU A 208 20.18 6.98 3.60
C GLU A 208 19.24 5.81 3.31
N LEU A 209 18.63 5.77 2.12
CA LEU A 209 17.80 4.64 1.67
C LEU A 209 18.57 3.33 1.59
N THR A 210 19.83 3.37 1.14
CA THR A 210 20.68 2.17 1.06
C THR A 210 21.04 1.66 2.46
N GLN A 211 21.38 2.56 3.38
CA GLN A 211 21.60 2.20 4.78
C GLN A 211 20.34 1.58 5.40
N LEU A 212 19.18 2.22 5.20
CA LEU A 212 17.90 1.70 5.68
C LEU A 212 17.57 0.32 5.09
N PHE A 213 17.81 0.12 3.80
CA PHE A 213 17.61 -1.17 3.14
C PHE A 213 18.47 -2.26 3.79
N ASN A 214 19.77 -1.99 3.98
CA ASN A 214 20.69 -2.91 4.63
C ASN A 214 20.28 -3.21 6.09
N ASP A 215 19.87 -2.19 6.84
CA ASP A 215 19.38 -2.35 8.21
C ASP A 215 18.17 -3.30 8.26
N MET A 216 17.24 -3.17 7.31
CA MET A 216 16.03 -3.99 7.24
C MET A 216 16.27 -5.40 6.68
N GLU A 217 17.31 -5.60 5.87
CA GLU A 217 17.78 -6.93 5.45
C GLU A 217 18.51 -7.65 6.58
N GLN A 218 19.37 -6.96 7.33
CA GLN A 218 20.13 -7.58 8.42
C GLN A 218 19.23 -8.13 9.54
N LEU A 219 18.07 -7.50 9.78
CA LEU A 219 17.07 -7.99 10.74
C LEU A 219 16.59 -9.43 10.46
N VAL A 220 16.73 -9.91 9.21
CA VAL A 220 16.36 -11.27 8.79
C VAL A 220 17.34 -12.31 9.29
N VAL A 221 18.65 -11.99 9.29
CA VAL A 221 19.71 -12.94 9.63
C VAL A 221 19.60 -13.40 11.09
N GLU A 222 19.13 -12.52 11.98
CA GLU A 222 18.89 -12.86 13.39
C GLU A 222 17.66 -13.75 13.61
N GLN A 223 16.75 -13.88 12.62
CA GLN A 223 15.50 -14.63 12.74
C GLN A 223 15.46 -15.94 11.93
N GLN A 224 16.43 -16.16 11.03
CA GLN A 224 16.43 -17.27 10.05
C GLN A 224 16.66 -18.67 10.63
N GLU A 225 17.00 -18.83 11.92
CA GLU A 225 17.08 -20.17 12.54
C GLU A 225 15.73 -20.90 12.62
N ASN A 226 14.58 -20.24 12.35
CA ASN A 226 13.24 -20.86 12.41
C ASN A 226 12.37 -20.70 11.14
N ILE A 227 12.89 -20.19 10.01
CA ILE A 227 12.10 -19.77 8.82
C ILE A 227 12.11 -20.81 7.67
N GLU A 228 12.04 -22.12 7.94
CA GLU A 228 11.78 -23.12 6.87
C GLU A 228 10.30 -23.53 6.78
N ALA A 229 9.44 -23.09 7.71
CA ALA A 229 8.03 -23.50 7.78
C ALA A 229 7.01 -22.45 7.25
N ILE A 230 7.46 -21.27 6.81
CA ILE A 230 6.56 -20.13 6.53
C ILE A 230 6.10 -20.07 5.06
N ASP A 231 6.92 -20.54 4.10
CA ASP A 231 6.56 -20.54 2.67
C ASP A 231 5.30 -21.36 2.36
N GLN A 232 5.02 -22.41 3.14
CA GLN A 232 3.83 -23.25 2.93
C GLN A 232 2.53 -22.66 3.51
N ASN A 233 2.60 -21.80 4.53
CA ASN A 233 1.42 -21.32 5.24
C ASN A 233 0.87 -19.99 4.69
N VAL A 234 1.73 -19.13 4.13
CA VAL A 234 1.28 -17.85 3.51
C VAL A 234 0.56 -18.12 2.19
N GLU A 235 1.01 -19.09 1.39
CA GLU A 235 0.32 -19.51 0.16
C GLU A 235 -1.06 -20.12 0.48
N ALA A 236 -1.17 -20.92 1.55
CA ALA A 236 -2.43 -21.49 2.01
C ALA A 236 -3.42 -20.43 2.56
N ALA A 237 -2.93 -19.44 3.33
CA ALA A 237 -3.78 -18.37 3.86
C ALA A 237 -4.29 -17.40 2.77
N GLN A 238 -3.46 -17.12 1.76
CA GLN A 238 -3.87 -16.33 0.60
C GLN A 238 -4.90 -17.09 -0.25
N GLN A 239 -4.75 -18.42 -0.37
CA GLN A 239 -5.73 -19.29 -1.03
C GLN A 239 -7.06 -19.37 -0.25
N ASP A 240 -7.04 -19.32 1.08
CA ASP A 240 -8.25 -19.33 1.92
C ASP A 240 -9.03 -18.00 1.88
N VAL A 241 -8.36 -16.86 1.75
CA VAL A 241 -9.02 -15.56 1.53
C VAL A 241 -9.66 -15.49 0.14
N GLU A 242 -9.00 -16.04 -0.89
CA GLU A 242 -9.55 -16.14 -2.24
C GLU A 242 -10.74 -17.11 -2.32
N GLN A 243 -10.70 -18.22 -1.57
CA GLN A 243 -11.85 -19.11 -1.39
C GLN A 243 -12.98 -18.42 -0.60
N GLY A 244 -12.69 -17.58 0.40
CA GLY A 244 -13.67 -16.79 1.15
C GLY A 244 -14.48 -15.81 0.27
N ILE A 245 -13.82 -15.16 -0.70
CA ILE A 245 -14.49 -14.30 -1.70
C ILE A 245 -15.31 -15.15 -2.71
N GLY A 246 -14.86 -16.38 -3.00
CA GLY A 246 -15.61 -17.36 -3.79
C GLY A 246 -16.89 -17.85 -3.10
N HIS A 247 -16.85 -18.10 -1.78
CA HIS A 247 -17.97 -18.60 -0.99
C HIS A 247 -19.07 -17.55 -0.77
N THR A 248 -18.72 -16.26 -0.63
CA THR A 248 -19.71 -15.17 -0.54
C THR A 248 -20.47 -14.98 -1.86
N ASN A 249 -19.80 -15.08 -3.00
CA ASN A 249 -20.45 -15.07 -4.32
C ASN A 249 -21.35 -16.30 -4.54
N LYS A 250 -20.94 -17.49 -4.08
CA LYS A 250 -21.76 -18.71 -4.13
C LYS A 250 -22.99 -18.62 -3.20
N ALA A 251 -22.84 -18.01 -2.03
CA ALA A 251 -23.94 -17.78 -1.09
C ALA A 251 -24.99 -16.80 -1.64
N VAL A 252 -24.56 -15.68 -2.26
CA VAL A 252 -25.47 -14.72 -2.91
C VAL A 252 -26.19 -15.36 -4.11
N LYS A 253 -25.47 -16.15 -4.93
CA LYS A 253 -26.06 -16.84 -6.09
C LYS A 253 -27.04 -17.96 -5.66
N SER A 254 -26.73 -18.69 -4.59
CA SER A 254 -27.61 -19.71 -3.99
C SER A 254 -28.87 -19.09 -3.39
N ALA A 255 -28.74 -18.00 -2.62
CA ALA A 255 -29.88 -17.26 -2.06
C ALA A 255 -30.79 -16.68 -3.17
N LYS A 256 -30.20 -16.14 -4.25
CA LYS A 256 -30.96 -15.62 -5.41
C LYS A 256 -31.67 -16.74 -6.17
N ASN A 257 -31.06 -17.92 -6.30
CA ASN A 257 -31.66 -19.08 -6.96
C ASN A 257 -32.76 -19.75 -6.10
N ALA A 258 -32.60 -19.81 -4.77
CA ALA A 258 -33.65 -20.29 -3.86
C ALA A 258 -34.92 -19.43 -3.96
N ARG A 259 -34.78 -18.10 -4.03
CA ARG A 259 -35.91 -17.18 -4.23
C ARG A 259 -36.60 -17.38 -5.60
N LYS A 260 -35.83 -17.64 -6.66
CA LYS A 260 -36.37 -17.95 -8.00
C LYS A 260 -37.12 -19.29 -8.03
N ASN A 261 -36.61 -20.32 -7.37
CA ASN A 261 -37.26 -21.63 -7.32
C ASN A 261 -38.56 -21.61 -6.51
N LYS A 262 -38.60 -20.84 -5.40
CA LYS A 262 -39.84 -20.62 -4.64
C LYS A 262 -40.92 -19.96 -5.50
N ARG A 263 -40.54 -18.96 -6.33
CA ARG A 263 -41.47 -18.30 -7.27
C ARG A 263 -41.98 -19.25 -8.37
N ARG A 264 -41.14 -20.15 -8.87
CA ARG A 264 -41.55 -21.19 -9.84
C ARG A 264 -42.54 -22.18 -9.22
N CYS A 265 -42.32 -22.60 -7.98
CA CYS A 265 -43.24 -23.49 -7.26
C CYS A 265 -44.62 -22.85 -7.10
N TYR A 266 -44.70 -21.57 -6.71
CA TYR A 266 -45.98 -20.87 -6.60
C TYR A 266 -46.73 -20.78 -7.93
N ILE A 267 -46.03 -20.55 -9.05
CA ILE A 267 -46.63 -20.50 -10.39
C ILE A 267 -47.19 -21.88 -10.77
N VAL A 268 -46.46 -22.96 -10.51
CA VAL A 268 -46.94 -24.33 -10.81
C VAL A 268 -48.16 -24.69 -9.97
N CYS A 269 -48.14 -24.39 -8.66
CA CYS A 269 -49.31 -24.64 -7.80
C CYS A 269 -50.54 -23.84 -8.24
N PHE A 270 -50.36 -22.59 -8.67
CA PHE A 270 -51.45 -21.76 -9.20
C PHE A 270 -52.06 -22.38 -10.47
N LEU A 271 -51.24 -22.86 -11.41
CA LEU A 271 -51.73 -23.52 -12.63
C LEU A 271 -52.53 -24.79 -12.33
N ILE A 272 -52.10 -25.59 -11.36
CA ILE A 272 -52.83 -26.80 -10.93
C ILE A 272 -54.22 -26.44 -10.38
N ILE A 273 -54.30 -25.39 -9.55
CA ILE A 273 -55.59 -24.92 -9.00
C ILE A 273 -56.52 -24.45 -10.12
N VAL A 274 -56.02 -23.71 -11.11
CA VAL A 274 -56.81 -23.26 -12.26
C VAL A 274 -57.36 -24.44 -13.05
N VAL A 275 -56.56 -25.49 -13.28
CA VAL A 275 -57.01 -26.71 -13.98
C VAL A 275 -58.12 -27.42 -13.20
N ILE A 276 -58.00 -27.53 -11.87
CA ILE A 276 -59.03 -28.13 -11.03
C ILE A 276 -60.34 -27.34 -11.09
N ILE A 277 -60.26 -26.00 -11.05
CA ILE A 277 -61.45 -25.13 -11.17
C ILE A 277 -62.12 -25.33 -12.53
N ILE A 278 -61.36 -25.33 -13.63
CA ILE A 278 -61.93 -25.55 -14.97
C ILE A 278 -62.58 -26.94 -15.05
N ALA A 279 -61.94 -27.98 -14.53
CA ALA A 279 -62.49 -29.33 -14.52
C ALA A 279 -63.77 -29.47 -13.68
N ALA A 280 -63.94 -28.66 -12.63
CA ALA A 280 -65.16 -28.65 -11.81
C ALA A 280 -66.29 -27.79 -12.41
N VAL A 281 -65.93 -26.68 -13.09
CA VAL A 281 -66.89 -25.72 -13.65
C VAL A 281 -67.42 -26.14 -15.02
N VAL A 282 -66.61 -26.80 -15.86
CA VAL A 282 -67.05 -27.23 -17.20
C VAL A 282 -68.21 -28.23 -17.16
N PRO A 283 -68.22 -29.28 -16.30
CA PRO A 283 -69.35 -30.19 -16.20
C PRO A 283 -70.62 -29.50 -15.67
N SER A 284 -70.47 -28.55 -14.75
CA SER A 284 -71.60 -27.84 -14.14
C SER A 284 -72.23 -26.82 -15.11
N VAL A 285 -71.44 -26.13 -15.92
CA VAL A 285 -71.97 -25.22 -16.96
C VAL A 285 -72.60 -26.00 -18.13
N VAL A 286 -72.03 -27.14 -18.53
CA VAL A 286 -72.61 -28.01 -19.57
C VAL A 286 -73.93 -28.63 -19.11
N ALA A 287 -74.05 -29.01 -17.83
CA ALA A 287 -75.30 -29.50 -17.25
C ALA A 287 -76.38 -28.42 -17.10
N THR A 288 -76.02 -27.12 -17.15
CA THR A 288 -76.98 -26.01 -17.04
C THR A 288 -77.48 -25.52 -18.41
N GLN A 289 -76.89 -25.97 -19.52
CA GLN A 289 -77.31 -25.62 -20.90
C GLN A 289 -78.04 -26.75 -21.66
N VAL A 290 -78.38 -27.84 -20.98
CA VAL A 290 -79.29 -28.91 -21.46
C VAL A 290 -80.61 -28.78 -20.73
#